data_AF-A0A645DX44-F1
#
_entry.id   AF-A0A645DX44-F1
#
_cell.length_a   1.000
_cell.length_b   1.000
_cell.length_c   1.000
_cell.angle_alpha   90.00
_cell.angle_beta   90.00
_cell.angle_gamma   90.00
#
_symmetry.space_group_name_H-M   'P 1'
#
loop_
_entity.id
_entity.type
_entity.pdbx_description
1 polymer ?
#
loop_
_entity_poly.entity_id
_entity_poly.type
_entity_poly.pdbx_seq_one_letter_code
_entity_poly.pdbx_strand_id
1 'polypeptide(L)'
;MYDSADQLKFEILLRNEIVKAAKELNNSGMSFEIFRESKCNPKFWIRTNEGGFKLKEGVRSSDAIADIFTNGSLYGTECATAMIIVYYKALLNIFPKEAFDRLFPKIHLMNWHYIDRLLKSTGSMRKEKDYLPGDRRYFANPDVNPTTPEWQGENAIDLNSVLYYGHGVGIFNSETIIKLLNENRIENPKRSAYLMEGAGRPDFKEFYGIYRNLMGL
;
A
#
# COMPACT_ATOMS: atom_id res chain seq x y z
N MET A 1 -4.47 23.52 1.90
CA MET A 1 -3.60 24.63 1.44
C MET A 1 -2.20 24.34 1.94
N TYR A 2 -1.19 24.61 1.12
CA TYR A 2 0.22 24.45 1.50
C TYR A 2 0.71 25.71 2.21
N ASP A 3 1.52 25.54 3.25
CA ASP A 3 2.11 26.64 4.01
C ASP A 3 3.38 27.18 3.30
N SER A 4 3.99 26.39 2.40
CA SER A 4 5.17 26.77 1.62
C SER A 4 5.25 26.02 0.28
N ALA A 5 6.06 26.56 -0.65
CA ALA A 5 6.37 25.87 -1.91
C ALA A 5 7.11 24.54 -1.66
N ASP A 6 7.91 24.45 -0.61
CA ASP A 6 8.65 23.23 -0.27
C ASP A 6 7.75 22.13 0.29
N GLN A 7 6.66 22.48 0.96
CA GLN A 7 5.62 21.51 1.34
C GLN A 7 4.98 20.89 0.09
N LEU A 8 4.67 21.71 -0.93
CA LEU A 8 4.15 21.20 -2.20
C LEU A 8 5.16 20.30 -2.92
N LYS A 9 6.43 20.71 -2.99
CA LYS A 9 7.51 19.87 -3.57
C LYS A 9 7.64 18.53 -2.85
N PHE A 10 7.53 18.54 -1.52
CA PHE A 10 7.58 17.31 -0.72
C PHE A 10 6.40 16.38 -1.02
N GLU A 11 5.17 16.91 -1.13
CA GLU A 11 4.02 16.09 -1.53
C GLU A 11 4.24 15.45 -2.90
N ILE A 12 4.72 16.22 -3.89
CA ILE A 12 5.04 15.70 -5.23
C ILE A 12 6.11 14.59 -5.15
N LEU A 13 7.16 14.80 -4.35
CA LEU A 13 8.20 13.80 -4.11
C LEU A 13 7.61 12.51 -3.53
N LEU A 14 6.82 12.61 -2.46
CA LEU A 14 6.24 11.43 -1.80
C LEU A 14 5.27 10.68 -2.72
N ARG A 15 4.44 11.39 -3.47
CA ARG A 15 3.56 10.78 -4.48
C ARG A 15 4.35 10.00 -5.53
N ASN A 16 5.42 10.59 -6.06
CA ASN A 16 6.28 9.93 -7.03
C ASN A 16 6.92 8.66 -6.46
N GLU A 17 7.41 8.70 -5.21
CA GLU A 17 7.99 7.53 -4.56
C GLU A 17 6.96 6.44 -4.23
N ILE A 18 5.70 6.81 -3.95
CA ILE A 18 4.59 5.83 -3.82
C ILE A 18 4.34 5.12 -5.16
N VAL A 19 4.25 5.87 -6.25
CA VAL A 19 4.05 5.28 -7.60
C VAL A 19 5.22 4.39 -7.98
N LYS A 20 6.45 4.80 -7.68
CA LYS A 20 7.66 4.00 -7.93
C LYS A 20 7.64 2.72 -7.10
N ALA A 21 7.37 2.82 -5.80
CA ALA A 21 7.29 1.67 -4.91
C ALA A 21 6.19 0.68 -5.34
N ALA A 22 5.03 1.14 -5.80
CA ALA A 22 3.98 0.27 -6.34
C ALA A 22 4.48 -0.56 -7.55
N LYS A 23 5.19 0.09 -8.49
CA LYS A 23 5.79 -0.59 -9.65
C LYS A 23 6.91 -1.55 -9.25
N GLU A 24 7.75 -1.16 -8.29
CA GLU A 24 8.81 -2.03 -7.77
C GLU A 24 8.21 -3.27 -7.08
N LEU A 25 7.15 -3.11 -6.28
CA LEU A 25 6.50 -4.23 -5.61
C LEU A 25 5.86 -5.19 -6.62
N ASN A 26 5.21 -4.67 -7.66
CA ASN A 26 4.68 -5.46 -8.77
C ASN A 26 5.76 -6.34 -9.44
N ASN A 27 6.98 -5.82 -9.54
CA ASN A 27 8.10 -6.51 -10.20
C ASN A 27 8.96 -7.35 -9.25
N SER A 28 8.70 -7.30 -7.94
CA SER A 28 9.52 -7.98 -6.91
C SER A 28 9.38 -9.51 -6.90
N GLY A 29 8.32 -10.04 -7.53
CA GLY A 29 7.94 -11.46 -7.45
C GLY A 29 7.17 -11.83 -6.18
N MET A 30 6.80 -10.86 -5.35
CA MET A 30 5.91 -11.09 -4.21
C MET A 30 4.52 -11.54 -4.66
N SER A 31 4.06 -12.68 -4.14
CA SER A 31 2.79 -13.28 -4.54
C SER A 31 1.61 -12.76 -3.71
N PHE A 32 0.41 -12.75 -4.30
CA PHE A 32 -0.80 -12.64 -3.49
C PHE A 32 -1.03 -13.94 -2.72
N GLU A 33 -1.35 -13.83 -1.44
CA GLU A 33 -1.73 -14.95 -0.58
C GLU A 33 -2.81 -14.48 0.39
N ILE A 34 -3.79 -15.33 0.68
CA ILE A 34 -4.71 -15.08 1.80
C ILE A 34 -3.98 -15.24 3.14
N PHE A 35 -4.51 -14.65 4.22
CA PHE A 35 -3.82 -14.62 5.53
C PHE A 35 -3.32 -15.99 6.00
N ARG A 36 -4.12 -17.06 5.87
CA ARG A 36 -3.74 -18.40 6.30
C ARG A 36 -2.55 -19.00 5.52
N GLU A 37 -2.31 -18.54 4.31
CA GLU A 37 -1.27 -18.99 3.38
C GLU A 37 -0.12 -17.99 3.23
N SER A 38 -0.22 -16.83 3.91
CA SER A 38 0.81 -15.80 3.85
C SER A 38 2.20 -16.33 4.20
N LYS A 39 3.23 -15.72 3.62
CA LYS A 39 4.63 -16.11 3.84
C LYS A 39 5.52 -14.88 3.87
N CYS A 40 6.59 -14.94 4.64
CA CYS A 40 7.57 -13.86 4.74
C CYS A 40 8.96 -14.45 5.02
N ASN A 41 10.01 -13.72 4.64
CA ASN A 41 11.38 -14.12 4.93
C ASN A 41 11.61 -14.21 6.46
N PRO A 42 11.89 -15.40 7.02
CA PRO A 42 12.07 -15.56 8.46
C PRO A 42 13.35 -14.89 8.95
N LYS A 43 14.25 -14.43 8.08
CA LYS A 43 15.41 -13.62 8.50
C LYS A 43 14.98 -12.32 9.19
N PHE A 44 13.92 -11.68 8.70
CA PHE A 44 13.50 -10.35 9.14
C PHE A 44 12.19 -10.35 9.93
N TRP A 45 11.30 -11.31 9.63
CA TRP A 45 9.92 -11.28 10.11
C TRP A 45 9.57 -12.55 10.88
N ILE A 46 8.67 -12.40 11.84
CA ILE A 46 7.92 -13.49 12.48
C ILE A 46 6.54 -13.47 11.84
N ARG A 47 6.17 -14.56 11.17
CA ARG A 47 4.79 -14.74 10.72
C ARG A 47 3.90 -15.06 11.92
N THR A 48 2.88 -14.24 12.16
CA THR A 48 1.91 -14.43 13.25
C THR A 48 0.82 -15.43 12.85
N ASN A 49 0.09 -15.96 13.84
CA ASN A 49 -0.99 -16.94 13.60
C ASN A 49 -2.14 -16.36 12.75
N GLU A 50 -2.36 -15.05 12.84
CA GLU A 50 -3.32 -14.30 12.01
C GLU A 50 -2.81 -14.04 10.59
N GLY A 51 -1.57 -14.44 10.26
CA GLY A 51 -1.00 -14.31 8.92
C GLY A 51 -0.19 -13.03 8.70
N GLY A 52 0.14 -12.29 9.76
CA GLY A 52 0.83 -11.00 9.70
C GLY A 52 2.34 -11.13 9.82
N PHE A 53 3.07 -10.08 9.44
CA PHE A 53 4.53 -10.08 9.53
C PHE A 53 4.96 -9.11 10.62
N LYS A 54 5.37 -9.66 11.76
CA LYS A 54 5.92 -8.88 12.87
C LYS A 54 7.43 -8.78 12.73
N LEU A 55 7.96 -7.56 12.70
CA LEU A 55 9.40 -7.32 12.62
C LEU A 55 10.10 -7.96 13.83
N LYS A 56 11.20 -8.68 13.56
CA LYS A 56 12.02 -9.28 14.62
C LYS A 56 12.73 -8.22 15.45
N GLU A 57 12.87 -8.50 16.75
CA GLU A 57 13.63 -7.64 17.64
C GLU A 57 15.10 -7.54 17.20
N GLY A 58 15.65 -6.32 17.25
CA GLY A 58 17.02 -6.02 16.81
C GLY A 58 17.22 -5.92 15.30
N VAL A 59 16.22 -6.23 14.47
CA VAL A 59 16.29 -6.08 13.01
C VAL A 59 15.98 -4.63 12.62
N ARG A 60 16.80 -4.07 11.72
CA ARG A 60 16.56 -2.75 11.14
C ARG A 60 15.33 -2.79 10.23
N SER A 61 14.36 -1.91 10.48
CA SER A 61 13.13 -1.82 9.70
C SER A 61 13.39 -1.50 8.22
N SER A 62 14.40 -0.67 7.93
CA SER A 62 14.83 -0.28 6.60
C SER A 62 15.29 -1.48 5.78
N ASP A 63 16.09 -2.37 6.39
CA ASP A 63 16.59 -3.57 5.73
C ASP A 63 15.46 -4.60 5.55
N ALA A 64 14.57 -4.75 6.54
CA ALA A 64 13.43 -5.66 6.45
C ALA A 64 12.42 -5.25 5.37
N ILE A 65 12.12 -3.95 5.23
CA ILE A 65 11.26 -3.44 4.17
C ILE A 65 11.95 -3.55 2.81
N ALA A 66 13.23 -3.19 2.71
CA ALA A 66 13.98 -3.33 1.46
C ALA A 66 14.03 -4.78 0.95
N ASP A 67 14.15 -5.74 1.88
CA ASP A 67 14.19 -7.18 1.55
C ASP A 67 12.94 -7.67 0.82
N ILE A 68 11.77 -7.11 1.12
CA ILE A 68 10.51 -7.45 0.41
C ILE A 68 10.63 -7.15 -1.09
N PHE A 69 11.33 -6.08 -1.47
CA PHE A 69 11.45 -5.66 -2.85
C PHE A 69 12.57 -6.39 -3.60
N THR A 70 13.62 -6.83 -2.87
CA THR A 70 14.76 -7.55 -3.47
C THR A 70 14.56 -9.05 -3.51
N ASN A 71 13.85 -9.61 -2.53
CA ASN A 71 13.61 -11.05 -2.36
C ASN A 71 12.10 -11.37 -2.34
N GLY A 72 11.32 -10.66 -3.16
CA GLY A 72 9.85 -10.71 -3.12
C GLY A 72 9.26 -12.11 -3.22
N SER A 73 9.90 -13.04 -3.92
CA SER A 73 9.46 -14.45 -3.99
C SER A 73 9.39 -15.18 -2.64
N LEU A 74 10.10 -14.69 -1.61
CA LEU A 74 10.00 -15.19 -0.22
C LEU A 74 8.77 -14.66 0.53
N TYR A 75 8.01 -13.76 -0.10
CA TYR A 75 6.89 -13.05 0.48
C TYR A 75 5.61 -13.32 -0.27
N GLY A 76 4.50 -13.34 0.47
CA GLY A 76 3.18 -13.27 -0.10
C GLY A 76 2.12 -12.95 0.94
N THR A 77 1.23 -12.03 0.61
CA THR A 77 0.19 -11.50 1.52
C THR A 77 -0.98 -10.95 0.72
N GLU A 78 -1.98 -10.41 1.40
CA GLU A 78 -3.17 -9.85 0.78
C GLU A 78 -3.01 -8.36 0.39
N CYS A 79 -3.98 -7.83 -0.35
CA CYS A 79 -3.87 -6.54 -1.02
C CYS A 79 -3.75 -5.33 -0.09
N ALA A 80 -4.42 -5.31 1.06
CA ALA A 80 -4.33 -4.23 2.06
C ALA A 80 -2.93 -4.15 2.68
N THR A 81 -2.35 -5.27 3.10
CA THR A 81 -0.99 -5.31 3.64
C THR A 81 0.03 -4.86 2.60
N ALA A 82 -0.16 -5.23 1.33
CA ALA A 82 0.70 -4.76 0.23
C ALA A 82 0.68 -3.23 0.08
N MET A 83 -0.46 -2.57 0.27
CA MET A 83 -0.51 -1.09 0.24
C MET A 83 0.36 -0.46 1.34
N ILE A 84 0.37 -1.05 2.54
CA ILE A 84 1.21 -0.56 3.65
C ILE A 84 2.69 -0.74 3.32
N ILE A 85 3.07 -1.86 2.70
CA ILE A 85 4.44 -2.11 2.24
C ILE A 85 4.88 -1.04 1.22
N VAL A 86 4.00 -0.66 0.28
CA VAL A 86 4.26 0.42 -0.68
C VAL A 86 4.57 1.74 0.04
N TYR A 87 3.76 2.11 1.05
CA TYR A 87 3.99 3.35 1.79
C TYR A 87 5.31 3.34 2.57
N TYR A 88 5.63 2.23 3.25
CA TYR A 88 6.93 2.10 3.94
C TYR A 88 8.10 2.23 2.96
N LYS A 89 8.01 1.61 1.78
CA LYS A 89 9.06 1.71 0.76
C LYS A 89 9.20 3.13 0.22
N ALA A 90 8.09 3.82 -0.05
CA ALA A 90 8.12 5.20 -0.51
C ALA A 90 8.83 6.12 0.50
N LEU A 91 8.52 5.95 1.79
CA LEU A 91 9.17 6.70 2.86
C LEU A 91 10.65 6.31 3.02
N LEU A 92 10.98 5.02 2.90
CA LEU A 92 12.37 4.54 2.95
C LEU A 92 13.23 5.13 1.82
N ASN A 93 12.63 5.45 0.66
CA ASN A 93 13.34 6.09 -0.44
C ASN A 93 13.58 7.60 -0.22
N ILE A 94 12.86 8.23 0.72
CA ILE A 94 12.96 9.67 1.02
C ILE A 94 13.82 9.93 2.25
N PHE A 95 13.64 9.13 3.29
CA PHE A 95 14.36 9.30 4.56
C PHE A 95 15.68 8.53 4.56
N PRO A 96 16.76 9.07 5.14
CA PRO A 96 17.96 8.30 5.44
C PRO A 96 17.59 7.05 6.26
N LYS A 97 18.25 5.91 6.00
CA LYS A 97 17.91 4.61 6.63
C LYS A 97 17.82 4.71 8.15
N GLU A 98 18.75 5.40 8.79
CA GLU A 98 18.80 5.57 10.25
C GLU A 98 17.62 6.40 10.76
N ALA A 99 17.14 7.37 9.99
CA ALA A 99 15.95 8.14 10.33
C ALA A 99 14.68 7.30 10.14
N PHE A 100 14.59 6.53 9.06
CA PHE A 100 13.50 5.58 8.84
C PHE A 100 13.40 4.56 9.98
N ASP A 101 14.54 3.99 10.38
CA ASP A 101 14.62 3.03 11.50
C ASP A 101 14.18 3.62 12.85
N ARG A 102 14.45 4.91 13.07
CA ARG A 102 13.96 5.62 14.28
C ARG A 102 12.48 5.95 14.22
N LEU A 103 11.95 6.26 13.03
CA LEU A 103 10.53 6.56 12.84
C LEU A 103 9.67 5.30 12.95
N PHE A 104 10.16 4.17 12.46
CA PHE A 104 9.44 2.90 12.41
C PHE A 104 10.22 1.76 13.10
N PRO A 105 10.56 1.89 14.40
CA PRO A 105 11.41 0.93 15.10
C PRO A 105 10.74 -0.43 15.28
N LYS A 106 9.41 -0.49 15.14
CA LYS A 106 8.60 -1.70 15.20
C LYS A 106 7.59 -1.64 14.07
N ILE A 107 7.54 -2.70 13.26
CA ILE A 107 6.55 -2.83 12.19
C ILE A 107 5.79 -4.13 12.39
N HIS A 108 4.47 -4.05 12.23
CA HIS A 108 3.60 -5.21 12.11
C HIS A 108 2.76 -5.06 10.86
N LEU A 109 3.03 -5.87 9.84
CA LEU A 109 2.31 -5.87 8.57
C LEU A 109 1.13 -6.84 8.66
N MET A 110 -0.07 -6.31 8.93
CA MET A 110 -1.30 -7.10 9.02
C MET A 110 -2.47 -6.16 8.76
N ASN A 111 -2.86 -6.11 7.48
CA ASN A 111 -3.92 -5.31 6.89
C ASN A 111 -4.03 -3.92 7.55
N TRP A 112 -5.24 -3.37 7.69
CA TRP A 112 -5.46 -2.09 8.38
C TRP A 112 -5.54 -2.22 9.92
N HIS A 113 -5.43 -3.43 10.50
CA HIS A 113 -5.51 -3.66 11.95
C HIS A 113 -4.32 -3.09 12.69
N TYR A 114 -3.12 -3.27 12.16
CA TYR A 114 -1.87 -2.79 12.77
C TYR A 114 -1.17 -1.80 11.85
N ILE A 115 -1.71 -0.59 11.80
CA ILE A 115 -1.11 0.51 11.05
C ILE A 115 -0.40 1.50 11.98
N ASP A 116 0.81 1.89 11.62
CA ASP A 116 1.55 2.93 12.36
C ASP A 116 0.73 4.24 12.36
N ARG A 117 0.84 5.01 13.45
CA ARG A 117 0.14 6.29 13.61
C ARG A 117 0.38 7.22 12.42
N LEU A 118 1.61 7.28 11.91
CA LEU A 118 2.00 8.15 10.80
C LEU A 118 1.37 7.71 9.46
N LEU A 119 0.99 6.44 9.34
CA LEU A 119 0.35 5.90 8.14
C LEU A 119 -1.17 5.76 8.28
N LYS A 120 -1.74 5.97 9.46
CA LYS A 120 -3.15 5.70 9.76
C LYS A 120 -4.13 6.37 8.79
N SER A 121 -3.80 7.57 8.29
CA SER A 121 -4.62 8.31 7.32
C SER A 121 -4.79 7.57 5.99
N THR A 122 -3.81 6.76 5.57
CA THR A 122 -3.86 5.96 4.33
C THR A 122 -4.94 4.87 4.37
N GLY A 123 -5.31 4.40 5.57
CA GLY A 123 -6.35 3.39 5.77
C GLY A 123 -7.78 3.92 5.54
N SER A 124 -7.97 5.24 5.61
CA SER A 124 -9.29 5.87 5.51
C SER A 124 -9.56 6.38 4.10
N MET A 125 -10.59 5.84 3.44
CA MET A 125 -11.05 6.35 2.15
C MET A 125 -11.92 7.61 2.35
N ARG A 126 -11.51 8.74 1.77
CA ARG A 126 -12.24 10.01 1.84
C ARG A 126 -12.55 10.52 0.45
N LYS A 127 -13.69 11.18 0.28
CA LYS A 127 -14.02 11.88 -0.97
C LYS A 127 -13.07 13.08 -1.11
N GLU A 128 -12.42 13.16 -2.26
CA GLU A 128 -11.45 14.22 -2.58
C GLU A 128 -11.97 15.06 -3.75
N LYS A 129 -11.48 16.29 -3.87
CA LYS A 129 -11.82 17.17 -5.01
C LYS A 129 -11.23 16.65 -6.32
N ASP A 130 -9.99 16.18 -6.23
CA ASP A 130 -9.20 15.64 -7.32
C ASP A 130 -8.59 14.33 -6.87
N TYR A 131 -8.32 13.44 -7.82
CA TYR A 131 -7.56 12.22 -7.60
C TYR A 131 -6.24 12.30 -8.34
N LEU A 132 -5.16 11.97 -7.65
CA LEU A 132 -3.80 12.22 -8.11
C LEU A 132 -2.97 10.94 -8.06
N PRO A 133 -1.92 10.82 -8.89
CA PRO A 133 -0.96 9.74 -8.76
C PRO A 133 -0.43 9.61 -7.32
N GLY A 134 -0.26 8.36 -6.88
CA GLY A 134 0.10 8.00 -5.51
C GLY A 134 -1.08 7.92 -4.54
N ASP A 135 -2.31 8.24 -4.96
CA ASP A 135 -3.50 7.97 -4.16
C ASP A 135 -3.75 6.48 -4.05
N ARG A 136 -4.09 5.99 -2.84
CA ARG A 136 -4.75 4.69 -2.72
C ARG A 136 -6.20 4.87 -3.14
N ARG A 137 -6.63 4.09 -4.12
CA ARG A 137 -8.00 3.98 -4.61
C ARG A 137 -8.58 2.62 -4.23
N TYR A 138 -9.88 2.45 -4.43
CA TYR A 138 -10.56 1.19 -4.17
C TYR A 138 -11.60 0.90 -5.24
N PHE A 139 -11.53 -0.29 -5.83
CA PHE A 139 -12.55 -0.82 -6.72
C PHE A 139 -13.47 -1.73 -5.89
N ALA A 140 -14.73 -1.37 -5.75
CA ALA A 140 -15.70 -2.16 -5.00
C ALA A 140 -16.38 -3.18 -5.91
N ASN A 141 -16.60 -4.41 -5.42
CA ASN A 141 -17.38 -5.44 -6.08
C ASN A 141 -18.60 -5.81 -5.22
N PRO A 142 -19.72 -5.06 -5.33
CA PRO A 142 -20.84 -5.17 -4.39
C PRO A 142 -21.57 -6.52 -4.45
N ASP A 143 -21.54 -7.20 -5.60
CA ASP A 143 -22.25 -8.46 -5.84
C ASP A 143 -21.26 -9.63 -5.94
N VAL A 144 -20.17 -9.59 -5.17
CA VAL A 144 -19.14 -10.65 -5.12
C VAL A 144 -19.74 -12.01 -4.76
N ASN A 145 -19.21 -13.08 -5.35
CA ASN A 145 -19.54 -14.43 -4.94
C ASN A 145 -19.06 -14.70 -3.50
N PRO A 146 -19.96 -15.06 -2.54
CA PRO A 146 -19.59 -15.27 -1.15
C PRO A 146 -18.59 -16.41 -0.91
N THR A 147 -18.41 -17.31 -1.88
CA THR A 147 -17.39 -18.37 -1.78
C THR A 147 -15.98 -17.91 -2.14
N THR A 148 -15.85 -16.71 -2.72
CA THR A 148 -14.57 -16.09 -3.11
C THR A 148 -14.49 -14.65 -2.58
N PRO A 149 -14.56 -14.46 -1.25
CA PRO A 149 -14.66 -13.13 -0.63
C PRO A 149 -13.45 -12.22 -0.87
N GLU A 150 -12.31 -12.78 -1.28
CA GLU A 150 -11.13 -12.04 -1.71
C GLU A 150 -11.39 -11.13 -2.92
N TRP A 151 -12.42 -11.41 -3.71
CA TRP A 151 -12.84 -10.60 -4.86
C TRP A 151 -13.89 -9.53 -4.51
N GLN A 152 -14.13 -9.25 -3.23
CA GLN A 152 -15.10 -8.21 -2.79
C GLN A 152 -14.69 -6.79 -3.21
N GLY A 153 -13.44 -6.62 -3.61
CA GLY A 153 -12.91 -5.40 -4.19
C GLY A 153 -11.39 -5.44 -4.22
N GLU A 154 -10.79 -4.39 -4.77
CA GLU A 154 -9.35 -4.29 -4.93
C GLU A 154 -8.82 -2.96 -4.42
N ASN A 155 -7.85 -3.04 -3.51
CA ASN A 155 -7.04 -1.89 -3.12
C ASN A 155 -6.05 -1.60 -4.24
N ALA A 156 -5.98 -0.34 -4.67
CA ALA A 156 -5.11 0.03 -5.76
C ALA A 156 -4.30 1.30 -5.50
N ILE A 157 -3.10 1.40 -6.05
CA ILE A 157 -2.35 2.67 -6.14
C ILE A 157 -2.58 3.26 -7.53
N ASP A 158 -3.07 4.50 -7.58
CA ASP A 158 -3.16 5.27 -8.81
C ASP A 158 -1.74 5.62 -9.31
N LEU A 159 -1.38 5.18 -10.51
CA LEU A 159 -0.04 5.39 -11.07
C LEU A 159 0.06 6.65 -11.93
N ASN A 160 -1.01 6.99 -12.64
CA ASN A 160 -1.06 8.09 -13.62
C ASN A 160 -2.49 8.44 -14.09
N SER A 161 -3.50 8.17 -13.25
CA SER A 161 -4.94 8.31 -13.50
C SER A 161 -5.53 7.38 -14.56
N VAL A 162 -4.69 6.65 -15.30
CA VAL A 162 -5.10 5.66 -16.31
C VAL A 162 -4.85 4.24 -15.80
N LEU A 163 -3.67 4.02 -15.21
CA LEU A 163 -3.21 2.74 -14.71
C LEU A 163 -3.22 2.71 -13.19
N TYR A 164 -3.52 1.53 -12.66
CA TYR A 164 -3.63 1.25 -11.25
C TYR A 164 -2.85 -0.02 -10.93
N TYR A 165 -2.09 0.00 -9.84
CA TYR A 165 -1.47 -1.20 -9.28
C TYR A 165 -2.39 -1.81 -8.23
N GLY A 166 -2.88 -3.03 -8.48
CA GLY A 166 -3.52 -3.89 -7.49
C GLY A 166 -2.62 -5.09 -7.15
N HIS A 167 -2.51 -5.47 -5.89
CA HIS A 167 -1.63 -6.58 -5.50
C HIS A 167 -2.32 -7.92 -5.76
N GLY A 168 -1.69 -8.78 -6.57
CA GLY A 168 -2.30 -10.02 -7.08
C GLY A 168 -3.00 -9.84 -8.42
N VAL A 169 -3.58 -8.66 -8.66
CA VAL A 169 -4.16 -8.30 -9.96
C VAL A 169 -3.08 -7.84 -10.94
N GLY A 170 -2.12 -7.01 -10.51
CA GLY A 170 -1.08 -6.41 -11.34
C GLY A 170 -1.36 -4.96 -11.70
N ILE A 171 -0.76 -4.46 -12.79
CA ILE A 171 -0.93 -3.08 -13.27
C ILE A 171 -1.86 -3.06 -14.47
N PHE A 172 -3.06 -2.50 -14.28
CA PHE A 172 -4.09 -2.45 -15.31
C PHE A 172 -4.89 -1.14 -15.25
N ASN A 173 -5.65 -0.86 -16.32
CA ASN A 173 -6.61 0.23 -16.32
C ASN A 173 -7.87 -0.12 -15.53
N SER A 174 -8.70 0.89 -15.24
CA SER A 174 -9.93 0.73 -14.45
C SER A 174 -10.91 -0.26 -15.08
N GLU A 175 -11.10 -0.22 -16.39
CA GLU A 175 -12.01 -1.12 -17.12
C GLU A 175 -11.61 -2.59 -16.95
N THR A 176 -10.30 -2.88 -17.05
CA THR A 176 -9.77 -4.25 -16.90
C THR A 176 -9.93 -4.73 -15.46
N ILE A 177 -9.64 -3.91 -14.45
CA ILE A 177 -9.83 -4.28 -13.05
C ILE A 177 -11.31 -4.54 -12.77
N ILE A 178 -12.21 -3.68 -13.24
CA ILE A 178 -13.67 -3.86 -13.10
C ILE A 178 -14.13 -5.15 -13.77
N LYS A 179 -13.60 -5.48 -14.96
CA LYS A 179 -13.91 -6.72 -15.65
C LYS A 179 -13.51 -7.95 -14.83
N LEU A 180 -12.28 -7.99 -14.31
CA LEU A 180 -11.78 -9.09 -13.47
C LEU A 180 -12.61 -9.27 -12.20
N LEU A 181 -12.99 -8.18 -11.52
CA LEU A 181 -13.90 -8.23 -10.37
C LEU A 181 -15.28 -8.78 -10.77
N ASN A 182 -15.81 -8.33 -11.91
CA ASN A 182 -17.13 -8.73 -12.39
C ASN A 182 -17.25 -10.21 -12.78
N GLU A 183 -16.12 -10.86 -13.12
CA GLU A 183 -16.02 -12.30 -13.40
C GLU A 183 -16.19 -13.15 -12.12
N ASN A 184 -16.05 -12.56 -10.93
CA ASN A 184 -16.12 -13.23 -9.63
C ASN A 184 -17.37 -12.84 -8.82
N ARG A 185 -18.50 -12.65 -9.51
CA ARG A 185 -19.78 -12.26 -8.91
C ARG A 185 -20.74 -13.44 -8.75
N ILE A 186 -21.79 -13.24 -7.96
CA ILE A 186 -22.93 -14.16 -7.88
C ILE A 186 -23.63 -14.33 -9.24
N GLU A 187 -24.43 -15.39 -9.38
CA GLU A 187 -25.33 -15.53 -10.52
C GLU A 187 -26.34 -14.36 -10.58
N ASN A 188 -26.64 -13.90 -11.80
CA ASN A 188 -27.56 -12.78 -12.07
C ASN A 188 -27.26 -11.50 -11.25
N PRO A 189 -26.03 -10.97 -11.30
CA PRO A 189 -25.65 -9.81 -10.50
C PRO A 189 -26.36 -8.54 -10.98
N LYS A 190 -26.73 -7.67 -10.04
CA LYS A 190 -27.50 -6.43 -10.29
C LYS A 190 -26.61 -5.20 -10.39
N ARG A 191 -25.42 -5.24 -9.78
CA ARG A 191 -24.48 -4.13 -9.71
C ARG A 191 -23.11 -4.57 -10.24
N SER A 192 -22.57 -3.77 -11.16
CA SER A 192 -21.18 -3.91 -11.59
C SER A 192 -20.22 -3.48 -10.48
N ALA A 193 -19.02 -4.05 -10.48
CA ALA A 193 -17.89 -3.46 -9.80
C ALA A 193 -17.61 -2.04 -10.34
N TYR A 194 -17.06 -1.17 -9.50
CA TYR A 194 -16.82 0.24 -9.82
C TYR A 194 -15.68 0.84 -8.99
N LEU A 195 -15.03 1.87 -9.53
CA LEU A 195 -14.06 2.67 -8.79
C LEU A 195 -14.79 3.62 -7.83
N MET A 196 -14.49 3.54 -6.53
CA MET A 196 -15.10 4.42 -5.54
C MET A 196 -14.65 5.89 -5.71
N GLU A 197 -15.56 6.81 -5.39
CA GLU A 197 -15.27 8.24 -5.22
C GLU A 197 -14.57 8.51 -3.88
N GLY A 198 -13.41 7.89 -3.68
CA GLY A 198 -12.56 8.18 -2.55
C GLY A 198 -11.10 7.85 -2.79
N ALA A 199 -10.25 8.43 -1.94
CA ALA A 199 -8.83 8.13 -1.86
C ALA A 199 -8.36 8.01 -0.41
N GLY A 200 -7.39 7.12 -0.18
CA GLY A 200 -6.56 7.09 1.02
C GLY A 200 -5.23 7.79 0.73
N ARG A 201 -4.84 8.72 1.60
CA ARG A 201 -3.63 9.54 1.45
C ARG A 201 -2.82 9.55 2.73
N PRO A 202 -1.47 9.55 2.65
CA PRO A 202 -0.64 9.84 3.82
C PRO A 202 -0.84 11.29 4.26
N ASP A 203 -0.51 11.61 5.51
CA ASP A 203 -0.47 13.00 5.95
C ASP A 203 0.80 13.67 5.41
N PHE A 204 0.71 14.23 4.20
CA PHE A 204 1.84 14.89 3.54
C PHE A 204 2.43 16.04 4.37
N LYS A 205 1.58 16.74 5.16
CA LYS A 205 2.02 17.85 6.00
C LYS A 205 2.82 17.35 7.21
N GLU A 206 2.36 16.29 7.86
CA GLU A 206 3.08 15.66 8.98
C GLU A 206 4.45 15.14 8.51
N PHE A 207 4.50 14.40 7.39
CA PHE A 207 5.76 13.89 6.84
C PHE A 207 6.70 14.99 6.37
N TYR A 208 6.19 16.08 5.79
CA TYR A 208 7.02 17.24 5.45
C TYR A 208 7.64 17.87 6.71
N GLY A 209 6.87 18.01 7.80
CA GLY A 209 7.38 18.53 9.07
C GLY A 209 8.53 17.68 9.62
N ILE A 210 8.40 16.35 9.56
CA ILE A 210 9.46 15.41 9.94
C ILE A 210 10.68 15.56 9.03
N TYR A 211 10.46 15.57 7.72
CA TYR A 211 11.52 15.70 6.71
C TYR A 211 12.31 16.99 6.88
N ARG A 212 11.62 18.12 7.01
CA ARG A 212 12.23 19.43 7.21
C ARG A 212 13.13 19.46 8.45
N ASN A 213 12.62 18.95 9.58
CA ASN A 213 13.38 18.90 10.83
C ASN A 213 14.64 18.02 10.73
N LEU A 214 14.56 16.88 10.04
CA LEU A 214 15.71 15.99 9.82
C LEU A 214 16.77 16.59 8.89
N MET A 215 16.35 17.40 7.93
CA MET A 215 17.23 18.04 6.95
C MET A 215 17.80 19.38 7.42
N GLY A 216 17.40 19.87 8.60
CA GLY A 216 17.85 21.17 9.13
C GLY A 216 17.34 22.37 8.33
N LEU A 217 16.16 22.23 7.71
CA LEU A 217 15.50 23.23 6.86
C LEU A 217 14.43 24.05 7.61
#